data_AF-A0A8I7B9I4-F1
#
_entry.id   AF-A0A8I7B9I4-F1
#
_cell.length_a   1.000
_cell.length_b   1.000
_cell.length_c   1.000
_cell.angle_alpha   90.00
_cell.angle_beta   90.00
_cell.angle_gamma   90.00
#
_symmetry.space_group_name_H-M   'P 1'
#
loop_
_entity.id
_entity.type
_entity.pdbx_description
1 polymer ?
#
loop_
_entity_poly.entity_id
_entity_poly.type
_entity_poly.pdbx_seq_one_letter_code
_entity_poly.pdbx_strand_id
1 'polypeptide(L)'
;MPSSPSFRAVPGKLSTLELTYVRMYYCVEAAISVRVRKHGLWPGCRGLFTASTASLEDMEIPLLAFEGDRLPVDGSGRIELARRVICVELLQPEGKLLFSAKALRGGDEKDVRRVRKTFTPKKVGKTKENIKIGSCELEVTVTWSLLPSSKYDYDSAFRRYY
;
A
#
# COMPACT_ATOMS: atom_id res chain seq x y z
N MET A 1 3.80 20.91 6.10
CA MET A 1 4.72 20.51 5.02
C MET A 1 5.19 19.10 5.32
N PRO A 2 4.85 18.10 4.49
CA PRO A 2 5.41 16.77 4.64
C PRO A 2 6.94 16.85 4.52
N SER A 3 7.65 16.03 5.31
CA SER A 3 9.12 15.97 5.22
C SER A 3 9.52 15.37 3.88
N SER A 4 10.54 15.93 3.22
CA SER A 4 11.09 15.34 1.99
C SER A 4 11.61 13.92 2.27
N PRO A 5 11.45 12.97 1.34
CA PRO A 5 12.02 11.64 1.49
C PRO A 5 13.51 11.72 1.78
N SER A 6 13.96 10.98 2.79
CA SER A 6 15.37 10.83 3.12
C SER A 6 15.90 9.57 2.48
N PHE A 7 17.12 9.64 1.94
CA PHE A 7 17.82 8.51 1.35
C PHE A 7 19.02 8.15 2.21
N ARG A 8 19.25 6.84 2.42
CA ARG A 8 20.42 6.32 3.14
C ARG A 8 20.90 5.03 2.49
N ALA A 9 22.19 5.00 2.13
CA ALA A 9 22.89 3.78 1.74
C ALA A 9 23.73 3.28 2.92
N VAL A 10 23.56 2.02 3.31
CA VAL A 10 24.31 1.36 4.38
C VAL A 10 25.08 0.19 3.78
N PRO A 11 26.40 0.31 3.58
CA PRO A 11 27.22 -0.76 3.03
C PRO A 11 27.42 -1.87 4.08
N GLY A 12 27.18 -3.12 3.66
CA GLY A 12 27.54 -4.33 4.38
C GLY A 12 28.67 -5.08 3.68
N LYS A 13 29.12 -6.20 4.26
CA LYS A 13 30.22 -7.01 3.71
C LYS A 13 29.92 -7.61 2.33
N LEU A 14 28.65 -7.87 2.03
CA LEU A 14 28.20 -8.56 0.81
C LEU A 14 27.21 -7.74 -0.05
N SER A 15 26.67 -6.65 0.49
CA SER A 15 25.63 -5.85 -0.19
C SER A 15 25.49 -4.48 0.45
N THR A 16 25.03 -3.51 -0.33
CA THR A 16 24.63 -2.18 0.17
C THR A 16 23.11 -2.15 0.33
N LEU A 17 22.63 -1.80 1.52
CA LEU A 17 21.21 -1.58 1.78
C LEU A 17 20.87 -0.12 1.50
N GLU A 18 20.06 0.12 0.48
CA GLU A 18 19.52 1.44 0.17
C GLU A 18 18.11 1.58 0.74
N LEU A 19 17.91 2.62 1.54
CA LEU A 19 16.67 2.92 2.25
C LEU A 19 16.19 4.30 1.85
N THR A 20 14.95 4.36 1.37
CA THR A 20 14.20 5.61 1.26
C THR A 20 13.11 5.60 2.31
N TYR A 21 13.08 6.61 3.17
CA TYR A 21 12.09 6.71 4.24
C TYR A 21 11.62 8.14 4.42
N VAL A 22 10.44 8.27 5.03
CA VAL A 22 9.85 9.57 5.38
C VAL A 22 9.45 9.55 6.85
N ARG A 23 9.59 10.69 7.53
CA ARG A 23 9.12 10.81 8.89
C ARG A 23 7.71 11.39 8.88
N MET A 24 6.76 10.56 9.30
CA MET A 24 5.35 10.94 9.37
C MET A 24 4.95 11.12 10.83
N TYR A 25 4.08 12.10 11.10
CA TYR A 25 3.56 12.40 12.43
C TYR A 25 2.03 12.26 12.43
N TYR A 26 1.45 11.91 13.58
CA TYR A 26 -0.01 11.73 13.73
C TYR A 26 -0.59 10.80 12.68
N CYS A 27 -0.16 9.54 12.70
CA CYS A 27 -0.53 8.57 11.68
C CYS A 27 -1.42 7.46 12.23
N VAL A 28 -2.10 6.79 11.30
CA VAL A 28 -2.86 5.57 11.53
C VAL A 28 -2.30 4.44 10.69
N GLU A 29 -2.46 3.22 11.19
CA GLU A 29 -2.23 2.01 10.44
C GLU A 29 -3.43 1.77 9.52
N ALA A 30 -3.14 1.47 8.26
CA ALA A 30 -4.13 1.12 7.24
C ALA A 30 -3.88 -0.32 6.77
N ALA A 31 -4.63 -1.26 7.31
CA ALA A 31 -4.61 -2.66 6.90
C ALA A 31 -5.59 -2.89 5.72
N ILE A 32 -5.04 -3.13 4.55
CA ILE A 32 -5.70 -3.27 3.26
C ILE A 32 -6.00 -4.75 2.99
N SER A 33 -7.21 -5.02 2.52
CA SER A 33 -7.59 -6.32 1.97
C SER A 33 -8.39 -6.14 0.70
N VAL A 34 -8.22 -7.05 -0.26
CA VAL A 34 -8.90 -6.99 -1.55
C VAL A 34 -9.67 -8.28 -1.76
N ARG A 35 -10.97 -8.16 -2.06
CA ARG A 35 -11.86 -9.28 -2.37
C ARG A 35 -12.39 -9.14 -3.79
N VAL A 36 -12.44 -10.23 -4.53
CA VAL A 36 -13.07 -10.25 -5.86
C VAL A 36 -14.58 -10.32 -5.66
N ARG A 37 -15.31 -9.32 -6.19
CA ARG A 37 -16.78 -9.31 -6.23
C ARG A 37 -17.31 -9.94 -7.51
N LYS A 38 -16.61 -9.69 -8.62
CA LYS A 38 -16.92 -10.29 -9.92
C LYS A 38 -15.62 -10.66 -10.63
N HIS A 39 -15.51 -11.94 -10.99
CA HIS A 39 -14.42 -12.42 -11.82
C HIS A 39 -14.54 -11.85 -13.23
N GLY A 40 -13.41 -11.55 -13.83
CA GLY A 40 -13.30 -11.02 -15.18
C GLY A 40 -11.89 -11.21 -15.72
N LEU A 41 -11.65 -10.62 -16.88
CA LEU A 41 -10.35 -10.56 -17.51
C LEU A 41 -9.62 -9.29 -17.05
N TRP A 42 -8.42 -9.49 -16.53
CA TRP A 42 -7.51 -8.41 -16.23
C TRP A 42 -7.03 -7.77 -17.55
N PRO A 43 -7.05 -6.44 -17.69
CA PRO A 43 -6.80 -5.79 -18.98
C PRO A 43 -5.31 -5.63 -19.32
N GLY A 44 -4.48 -6.63 -19.02
CA GLY A 44 -3.03 -6.63 -19.25
C GLY A 44 -2.41 -8.00 -18.99
N CYS A 45 -1.11 -8.12 -19.25
CA CYS A 45 -0.35 -9.34 -18.96
C CYS A 45 0.27 -9.32 -17.56
N ARG A 46 0.27 -8.17 -16.89
CA ARG A 46 0.78 -7.97 -15.54
C ARG A 46 -0.15 -7.07 -14.74
N GLY A 47 -0.29 -7.38 -13.46
CA GLY A 47 -1.04 -6.59 -12.52
C GLY A 47 -0.19 -6.13 -11.35
N LEU A 48 -0.42 -4.88 -10.93
CA LEU A 48 0.26 -4.29 -9.78
C LEU A 48 -0.76 -3.53 -8.93
N PHE A 49 -0.87 -3.93 -7.67
CA PHE A 49 -1.55 -3.16 -6.64
C PHE A 49 -0.52 -2.32 -5.88
N THR A 50 -0.78 -1.03 -5.76
CA THR A 50 0.04 -0.12 -4.96
C THR A 50 -0.80 0.67 -3.98
N ALA A 51 -0.14 1.18 -2.94
CA ALA A 51 -0.73 2.22 -2.11
C ALA A 51 0.28 3.27 -1.67
N SER A 52 -0.20 4.48 -1.43
CA SER A 52 0.59 5.62 -0.92
C SER A 52 -0.28 6.53 -0.05
N THR A 53 0.35 7.41 0.71
CA THR A 53 -0.32 8.58 1.29
C THR A 53 -0.36 9.70 0.25
N ALA A 54 -1.40 10.53 0.21
CA ALA A 54 -1.54 11.59 -0.82
C ALA A 54 -0.36 12.58 -0.83
N SER A 55 0.16 12.91 0.35
CA SER A 55 1.33 13.77 0.52
C SER A 55 2.62 13.18 -0.09
N LEU A 56 2.64 11.88 -0.38
CA LEU A 56 3.77 11.12 -0.92
C LEU A 56 3.28 10.22 -2.06
N GLU A 57 2.45 10.76 -2.95
CA GLU A 57 1.86 9.99 -4.06
C GLU A 57 2.93 9.32 -4.94
N ASP A 58 4.08 9.96 -5.10
CA ASP A 58 5.23 9.44 -5.86
C ASP A 58 5.93 8.26 -5.17
N MET A 59 5.73 8.08 -3.86
CA MET A 59 6.32 7.00 -3.07
C MET A 59 5.35 5.82 -2.94
N GLU A 60 4.97 5.24 -4.08
CA GLU A 60 4.05 4.11 -4.11
C GLU A 60 4.67 2.84 -3.53
N ILE A 61 3.99 2.24 -2.56
CA ILE A 61 4.38 0.97 -1.96
C ILE A 61 3.70 -0.16 -2.74
N PRO A 62 4.45 -1.08 -3.37
CA PRO A 62 3.89 -2.27 -4.00
C PRO A 62 3.27 -3.18 -2.94
N LEU A 63 1.98 -3.48 -3.10
CA LEU A 63 1.23 -4.40 -2.25
C LEU A 63 1.24 -5.82 -2.81
N LEU A 64 1.11 -5.94 -4.14
CA LEU A 64 1.18 -7.20 -4.88
C LEU A 64 1.49 -6.93 -6.34
N ALA A 65 2.44 -7.66 -6.90
CA ALA A 65 2.63 -7.79 -8.34
C ALA A 65 2.26 -9.22 -8.76
N PHE A 66 1.62 -9.38 -9.91
CA PHE A 66 1.25 -10.69 -10.45
C PHE A 66 1.30 -10.70 -11.98
N GLU A 67 1.50 -11.88 -12.54
CA GLU A 67 1.57 -12.14 -13.98
C GLU A 67 0.26 -12.77 -14.48
N GLY A 68 0.00 -12.62 -15.78
CA GLY A 68 -1.17 -13.16 -16.45
C GLY A 68 -2.40 -12.24 -16.47
N ASP A 69 -3.47 -12.75 -17.06
CA ASP A 69 -4.74 -12.07 -17.28
C ASP A 69 -5.82 -12.43 -16.23
N ARG A 70 -5.44 -13.23 -15.22
CA ARG A 70 -6.31 -13.67 -14.12
C ARG A 70 -5.81 -13.14 -12.79
N LEU A 71 -6.76 -12.78 -11.93
CA LEU A 71 -6.45 -12.37 -10.57
C LEU A 71 -5.97 -13.57 -9.75
N PRO A 72 -4.91 -13.42 -8.93
CA PRO A 72 -4.45 -14.46 -8.01
C PRO A 72 -5.38 -14.48 -6.79
N VAL A 73 -6.43 -15.30 -6.86
CA VAL A 73 -7.47 -15.40 -5.83
C VAL A 73 -7.29 -16.69 -5.03
N ASP A 74 -7.38 -16.60 -3.71
CA ASP A 74 -7.39 -17.74 -2.79
C ASP A 74 -8.75 -18.46 -2.77
N GLY A 75 -8.83 -19.58 -2.04
CA GLY A 75 -10.07 -20.37 -1.90
C GLY A 75 -11.24 -19.62 -1.24
N SER A 76 -11.00 -18.44 -0.64
CA SER A 76 -12.01 -17.59 -0.02
C SER A 76 -12.52 -16.45 -0.92
N GLY A 77 -11.99 -16.34 -2.14
CA GLY A 77 -12.32 -15.24 -3.05
C GLY A 77 -11.53 -13.96 -2.77
N ARG A 78 -10.46 -14.03 -1.97
CA ARG A 78 -9.59 -12.89 -1.62
C ARG A 78 -8.28 -12.95 -2.39
N ILE A 79 -7.69 -11.78 -2.58
CA ILE A 79 -6.35 -11.68 -3.14
C ILE A 79 -5.37 -11.60 -1.97
N GLU A 80 -4.39 -12.49 -1.96
CA GLU A 80 -3.32 -12.47 -0.97
C GLU A 80 -2.28 -11.41 -1.35
N LEU A 81 -2.21 -10.33 -0.57
CA LEU A 81 -1.24 -9.27 -0.78
C LEU A 81 0.09 -9.64 -0.10
N ALA A 82 1.21 -9.42 -0.80
CA ALA A 82 2.55 -9.57 -0.24
C ALA A 82 2.81 -8.54 0.87
N ARG A 83 2.28 -7.32 0.71
CA ARG A 83 2.22 -6.29 1.76
C ARG A 83 0.80 -5.81 1.89
N ARG A 84 0.32 -5.68 3.13
CA ARG A 84 -1.08 -5.34 3.39
C ARG A 84 -1.28 -4.19 4.36
N VAL A 85 -0.22 -3.69 4.98
CA VAL A 85 -0.30 -2.63 5.99
C VAL A 85 0.58 -1.48 5.56
N ILE A 86 0.04 -0.26 5.60
CA ILE A 86 0.82 0.97 5.41
C ILE A 86 0.47 2.02 6.48
N CYS A 87 1.37 2.97 6.66
CA CYS A 87 1.17 4.14 7.52
C CYS A 87 0.55 5.29 6.72
N VAL A 88 -0.46 5.96 7.26
CA VAL A 88 -1.16 7.07 6.60
C VAL A 88 -1.30 8.23 7.59
N GLU A 89 -1.02 9.46 7.14
CA GLU A 89 -1.28 10.66 7.95
C GLU A 89 -2.77 10.75 8.29
N LEU A 90 -3.10 11.06 9.55
CA LEU A 90 -4.49 11.17 9.99
C LEU A 90 -5.08 12.56 9.72
N LEU A 91 -4.24 13.59 9.82
CA LEU A 91 -4.66 14.99 9.73
C LEU A 91 -5.06 15.35 8.29
N GLN A 92 -6.16 16.08 8.15
CA GLN A 92 -6.64 16.58 6.87
C GLN A 92 -6.05 17.99 6.60
N PRO A 93 -5.93 18.41 5.34
CA PRO A 93 -6.33 17.72 4.11
C PRO A 93 -5.34 16.66 3.58
N GLU A 94 -4.12 16.59 4.12
CA GLU A 94 -3.00 15.79 3.59
C GLU A 94 -3.21 14.28 3.78
N GLY A 95 -3.87 13.89 4.86
CA GLY A 95 -4.13 12.52 5.23
C GLY A 95 -5.13 11.86 4.31
N LYS A 96 -4.64 11.16 3.30
CA LYS A 96 -5.45 10.30 2.43
C LYS A 96 -4.63 9.08 2.05
N LEU A 97 -5.29 7.92 2.03
CA LEU A 97 -4.73 6.71 1.44
C LEU A 97 -5.15 6.66 -0.04
N LEU A 98 -4.18 6.57 -0.95
CA LEU A 98 -4.42 6.25 -2.35
C LEU A 98 -4.13 4.78 -2.57
N PHE A 99 -5.14 4.01 -2.94
CA PHE A 99 -4.98 2.66 -3.47
C PHE A 99 -5.00 2.71 -4.99
N SER A 100 -4.18 1.88 -5.65
CA SER A 100 -4.21 1.77 -7.10
C SER A 100 -4.10 0.36 -7.62
N ALA A 101 -4.88 0.08 -8.65
CA ALA A 101 -4.75 -1.09 -9.51
C ALA A 101 -4.18 -0.65 -10.87
N LYS A 102 -3.07 -1.26 -11.28
CA LYS A 102 -2.38 -1.00 -12.55
C LYS A 102 -2.30 -2.29 -13.35
N ALA A 103 -2.85 -2.29 -14.55
CA ALA A 103 -2.63 -3.34 -15.53
C ALA A 103 -1.57 -2.86 -16.52
N LEU A 104 -0.46 -3.59 -16.62
CA LEU A 104 0.65 -3.30 -17.52
C LEU A 104 0.51 -4.20 -18.75
N ARG A 105 0.67 -3.65 -19.94
CA ARG A 105 0.68 -4.40 -21.21
C ARG A 105 2.08 -4.42 -21.81
N GLY A 106 2.60 -5.61 -22.10
CA GLY A 106 3.89 -5.78 -22.76
C GLY A 106 5.09 -5.30 -21.94
N GLY A 107 6.20 -5.04 -22.63
CA GLY A 107 7.46 -4.56 -22.05
C GLY A 107 7.51 -3.06 -21.79
N ASP A 108 6.59 -2.27 -22.36
CA ASP A 108 6.59 -0.81 -22.25
C ASP A 108 5.70 -0.32 -21.10
N GLU A 109 6.29 0.43 -20.17
CA GLU A 109 5.59 1.10 -19.05
C GLU A 109 4.63 2.22 -19.48
N LYS A 110 4.47 2.46 -20.79
CA LYS A 110 3.56 3.48 -21.32
C LYS A 110 2.13 2.97 -21.50
N ASP A 111 1.92 1.67 -21.69
CA ASP A 111 0.57 1.09 -21.85
C ASP A 111 0.06 0.55 -20.49
N VAL A 112 -0.27 1.49 -19.60
CA VAL A 112 -0.74 1.21 -18.25
C VAL A 112 -2.19 1.64 -18.10
N ARG A 113 -3.08 0.66 -17.95
CA ARG A 113 -4.43 0.95 -17.49
C ARG A 113 -4.41 1.06 -15.97
N ARG A 114 -4.75 2.24 -15.45
CA ARG A 114 -4.71 2.54 -14.02
C ARG A 114 -6.08 2.93 -13.49
N VAL A 115 -6.44 2.40 -12.31
CA VAL A 115 -7.59 2.81 -11.52
C VAL A 115 -7.14 3.15 -10.11
N ARG A 116 -7.62 4.27 -9.57
CA ARG A 116 -7.28 4.76 -8.23
C ARG A 116 -8.54 4.90 -7.37
N LYS A 117 -8.38 4.69 -6.07
CA LYS A 117 -9.36 5.05 -5.04
C LYS A 117 -8.69 5.73 -3.88
N THR A 118 -9.37 6.74 -3.37
CA THR A 118 -8.91 7.53 -2.23
C THR A 118 -9.76 7.18 -1.03
N PHE A 119 -9.12 6.94 0.11
CA PHE A 119 -9.77 6.70 1.38
C PHE A 119 -9.39 7.77 2.38
N THR A 120 -10.40 8.26 3.11
CA THR A 120 -10.18 9.15 4.24
C THR A 120 -9.79 8.32 5.47
N PRO A 121 -8.62 8.59 6.08
CA PRO A 121 -8.13 7.88 7.26
C PRO A 121 -9.05 8.11 8.46
N LYS A 122 -9.12 7.09 9.32
CA LYS A 122 -9.89 7.11 10.57
C LYS A 122 -9.01 6.62 11.71
N LYS A 123 -9.29 7.04 12.95
CA LYS A 123 -8.60 6.49 14.13
C LYS A 123 -8.87 5.00 14.35
N VAL A 124 -10.08 4.56 14.00
CA VAL A 124 -10.54 3.19 14.13
C VAL A 124 -11.63 2.90 13.12
N GLY A 125 -11.79 1.62 12.77
CA GLY A 125 -12.94 1.12 12.04
C GLY A 125 -12.57 0.65 10.64
N LYS A 126 -13.54 0.61 9.74
CA LYS A 126 -13.36 0.11 8.37
C LYS A 126 -13.93 1.08 7.34
N THR A 127 -13.30 1.12 6.18
CA THR A 127 -13.83 1.78 4.98
C THR A 127 -13.74 0.81 3.81
N LYS A 128 -14.71 0.88 2.91
CA LYS A 128 -14.80 -0.02 1.77
C LYS A 128 -15.08 0.77 0.51
N GLU A 129 -14.41 0.41 -0.57
CA GLU A 129 -14.63 0.97 -1.90
C GLU A 129 -14.59 -0.13 -2.93
N ASN A 130 -15.40 0.01 -3.98
CA ASN A 130 -15.35 -0.89 -5.12
C ASN A 130 -14.51 -0.26 -6.24
N ILE A 131 -13.67 -1.07 -6.86
CA ILE A 131 -12.91 -0.71 -8.06
C ILE A 131 -13.22 -1.68 -9.19
N LYS A 132 -13.27 -1.13 -10.40
CA LYS A 132 -13.46 -1.89 -11.62
C LYS A 132 -12.29 -1.65 -12.56
N ILE A 133 -11.61 -2.71 -12.97
CA ILE A 133 -10.50 -2.66 -13.92
C ILE A 133 -10.64 -3.81 -14.91
N GLY A 134 -10.71 -3.47 -16.21
CA GLY A 134 -11.15 -4.43 -17.22
C GLY A 134 -12.60 -4.85 -16.96
N SER A 135 -12.85 -6.16 -16.93
CA SER A 135 -14.14 -6.73 -16.51
C SER A 135 -14.15 -7.25 -15.06
N CYS A 136 -13.05 -7.09 -14.32
CA CYS A 136 -12.96 -7.45 -12.91
C CYS A 136 -13.60 -6.37 -12.02
N GLU A 137 -14.34 -6.79 -10.99
CA GLU A 137 -14.81 -5.92 -9.91
C GLU A 137 -14.24 -6.39 -8.58
N LEU A 138 -13.60 -5.48 -7.86
CA LEU A 138 -12.90 -5.73 -6.60
C LEU A 138 -13.49 -4.84 -5.51
N GLU A 139 -13.65 -5.38 -4.30
CA GLU A 139 -13.89 -4.61 -3.09
C GLU A 139 -12.56 -4.45 -2.34
N VAL A 140 -12.13 -3.22 -2.16
CA VAL A 140 -10.99 -2.87 -1.31
C VAL A 140 -11.54 -2.47 0.06
N THR A 141 -11.15 -3.20 1.09
CA THR A 141 -11.46 -2.88 2.49
C THR A 141 -10.20 -2.42 3.19
N VAL A 142 -10.26 -1.25 3.83
CA VAL A 142 -9.21 -0.72 4.69
C VAL A 142 -9.71 -0.77 6.12
N THR A 143 -8.97 -1.44 6.99
CA THR A 143 -9.17 -1.44 8.44
C THR A 143 -8.18 -0.47 9.05
N TRP A 144 -8.69 0.45 9.86
CA TRP A 144 -7.92 1.51 10.47
C TRP A 144 -7.70 1.24 11.95
N SER A 145 -6.50 1.52 12.42
CA SER A 145 -6.14 1.54 13.84
C SER A 145 -5.15 2.66 14.10
N LEU A 146 -5.18 3.21 15.32
CA LEU A 146 -4.14 4.14 15.77
C LEU A 146 -2.82 3.39 15.85
N LEU A 147 -1.77 3.99 15.32
CA LEU A 147 -0.42 3.56 15.65
C LEU A 147 -0.15 3.95 17.11
N PRO A 148 0.44 3.07 17.93
CA PRO A 148 0.85 3.44 19.27
C PRO A 148 1.79 4.65 19.18
N SER A 149 1.42 5.75 19.83
CA SER A 149 2.24 6.95 19.89
C SER A 149 3.46 6.64 20.74
N SER A 150 4.56 6.20 20.12
CA SER A 150 5.80 5.94 20.83
C SER A 150 6.41 7.27 21.28
N LYS A 151 6.27 7.55 22.57
CA LYS A 151 7.29 8.31 23.29
C LYS A 151 8.08 7.45 24.28
N TYR A 152 7.71 6.18 24.51
CA TYR A 152 8.33 5.37 25.57
C TYR A 152 8.55 3.86 25.33
N ASP A 153 8.34 3.28 24.14
CA ASP A 153 8.35 1.80 24.02
C ASP A 153 9.37 1.17 23.05
N TYR A 154 10.28 1.96 22.47
CA TYR A 154 11.41 1.38 21.72
C TYR A 154 12.73 1.35 22.51
N ASP A 155 12.89 2.18 23.55
CA ASP A 155 14.09 2.17 24.40
C ASP A 155 14.12 1.01 25.40
N SER A 156 12.96 0.45 25.76
CA SER A 156 12.85 -0.68 26.68
C SER A 156 13.21 -2.02 26.04
N ALA A 157 13.13 -2.13 24.71
CA ALA A 157 13.39 -3.37 23.97
C ALA A 157 14.90 -3.62 23.71
N PHE A 158 15.74 -2.58 23.72
CA PHE A 158 17.18 -2.70 23.47
C PHE A 158 18.06 -2.80 24.73
N ARG A 159 17.48 -2.69 25.94
CA ARG A 159 18.22 -2.78 27.21
C ARG A 159 18.24 -4.17 27.87
N ARG A 160 17.81 -5.22 27.17
CA ARG A 160 17.83 -6.60 27.72
C ARG A 160 18.83 -7.55 27.06
N TYR A 161 19.75 -7.06 26.23
CA TYR A 161 20.77 -7.89 25.58
C TYR A 161 22.18 -7.28 25.60
N TYR A 162 22.56 -6.63 26.70
CA TYR A 162 23.97 -6.43 27.08
C TYR A 162 24.10 -6.52 28.59
#